data_AF-A0A5C7SKB9-F1
#
_entry.id   AF-A0A5C7SKB9-F1
#
_cell.length_a   1.000
_cell.length_b   1.000
_cell.length_c   1.000
_cell.angle_alpha   90.00
_cell.angle_beta   90.00
_cell.angle_gamma   90.00
#
_symmetry.space_group_name_H-M   'P 1'
#
loop_
_entity.id
_entity.type
_entity.pdbx_description
1 polymer ?
#
loop_
_entity_poly.entity_id
_entity_poly.type
_entity_poly.pdbx_seq_one_letter_code
_entity_poly.pdbx_strand_id
1 'polypeptide(L)'
;MASERQIAANRRNAAKSTGPRSPAGKARAARNAVKHGLASSSTSDIDSHRLAPALIAERDDRSAMQVMAAGAADAALARARGVQMKASAELLETFEKRYAEGSILEALEKLQKIDRYVRRATSRKRSAFRELSKTK
;
A
#
# COMPACT_ATOMS: atom_id res chain seq x y z
N MET A 1 21.52 -11.00 -0.45
CA MET A 1 21.79 -11.49 0.91
C MET A 1 22.20 -10.32 1.78
N ALA A 2 21.85 -10.32 3.07
CA ALA A 2 22.32 -9.28 4.00
C ALA A 2 23.80 -9.55 4.35
N SER A 3 24.62 -8.50 4.40
CA SER A 3 26.03 -8.64 4.80
C SER A 3 26.15 -8.98 6.29
N GLU A 4 27.28 -9.54 6.71
CA GLU A 4 27.54 -9.84 8.12
C GLU A 4 27.41 -8.59 9.02
N ARG A 5 27.85 -7.43 8.51
CA ARG A 5 27.68 -6.14 9.17
C ARG A 5 26.19 -5.80 9.35
N GLN A 6 25.36 -6.03 8.34
CA GLN A 6 23.91 -5.83 8.44
C GLN A 6 23.25 -6.81 9.42
N ILE A 7 23.68 -8.08 9.45
CA ILE A 7 23.14 -9.09 10.37
C ILE A 7 23.50 -8.75 11.82
N ALA A 8 24.76 -8.39 12.10
CA ALA A 8 25.19 -7.99 13.44
C ALA A 8 24.46 -6.72 13.93
N ALA A 9 24.26 -5.74 13.04
CA ALA A 9 23.46 -4.56 13.34
C ALA A 9 22.00 -4.90 13.64
N ASN A 10 21.37 -5.75 12.82
CA ASN A 10 19.99 -6.20 13.02
C ASN A 10 19.81 -6.94 14.34
N ARG A 11 20.77 -7.81 14.74
CA ARG A 11 20.74 -8.50 16.04
C ARG A 11 20.81 -7.52 17.22
N ARG A 12 21.72 -6.54 17.19
CA ARG A 12 21.80 -5.50 18.24
C ARG A 12 20.53 -4.65 18.32
N ASN A 13 19.97 -4.27 17.18
CA ASN A 13 18.75 -3.47 17.12
C ASN A 13 17.53 -4.27 17.58
N ALA A 14 17.45 -5.56 17.27
CA ALA A 14 16.40 -6.46 17.73
C ALA A 14 16.43 -6.62 19.26
N ALA A 15 17.61 -6.78 19.87
CA ALA A 15 17.73 -6.85 21.33
C ALA A 15 17.23 -5.57 22.03
N LYS A 16 17.35 -4.41 21.36
CA LYS A 16 16.83 -3.12 21.84
C LYS A 16 15.35 -2.89 21.51
N SER A 17 14.78 -3.63 20.56
CA SER A 17 13.41 -3.48 20.09
C SER A 17 12.55 -4.65 20.56
N THR A 18 12.04 -4.57 21.78
CA THR A 18 11.19 -5.63 22.35
C THR A 18 9.70 -5.46 22.05
N GLY A 19 9.34 -4.48 21.20
CA GLY A 19 7.96 -4.07 20.99
C GLY A 19 7.26 -3.59 22.28
N PRO A 20 6.01 -3.14 22.16
CA PRO A 20 5.22 -2.72 23.31
C PRO A 20 4.76 -3.93 24.15
N ARG A 21 5.21 -4.01 25.42
CA ARG A 21 4.82 -5.08 26.36
C ARG A 21 3.60 -4.74 27.21
N SER A 22 3.31 -3.45 27.40
CA SER A 22 2.17 -2.99 28.22
C SER A 22 0.90 -2.82 27.39
N PRO A 23 -0.30 -2.94 28.00
CA PRO A 23 -1.58 -2.64 27.33
C PRO A 23 -1.61 -1.23 26.71
N ALA A 24 -1.12 -0.22 27.42
CA ALA A 24 -1.02 1.14 26.89
C ALA A 24 -0.02 1.27 25.73
N GLY A 25 1.09 0.53 25.77
CA GLY A 25 2.03 0.44 24.66
C GLY A 25 1.42 -0.22 23.43
N LYS A 26 0.66 -1.31 23.63
CA LYS A 26 -0.06 -2.01 22.55
C LYS A 26 -1.13 -1.13 21.94
N ALA A 27 -1.90 -0.40 22.76
CA ALA A 27 -2.91 0.56 22.29
C ALA A 27 -2.28 1.68 21.45
N ARG A 28 -1.11 2.21 21.86
CA ARG A 28 -0.34 3.17 21.06
C ARG A 28 0.14 2.57 19.75
N ALA A 29 0.72 1.38 19.77
CA ALA A 29 1.18 0.71 18.55
C ALA A 29 0.03 0.32 17.60
N ALA A 30 -1.15 0.00 18.13
CA ALA A 30 -2.34 -0.27 17.32
C ALA A 30 -2.78 0.95 16.50
N ARG A 31 -2.56 2.18 17.01
CA ARG A 31 -2.81 3.40 16.24
C ARG A 31 -1.87 3.58 15.05
N ASN A 32 -0.71 2.91 15.02
CA ASN A 32 0.16 2.91 13.84
C ASN A 32 -0.47 2.17 12.65
N ALA A 33 -1.51 1.35 12.89
CA ALA A 33 -2.28 0.70 11.84
C ALA A 33 -3.39 1.59 11.26
N VAL A 34 -3.60 2.80 11.78
CA VAL A 34 -4.52 3.78 11.20
C VAL A 34 -3.94 4.23 9.85
N LYS A 35 -4.69 3.96 8.79
CA LYS A 35 -4.31 4.30 7.42
C LYS A 35 -5.17 5.46 6.94
N HIS A 36 -4.54 6.40 6.26
CA HIS A 36 -5.22 7.42 5.46
C HIS A 36 -5.92 6.78 4.25
N GLY A 37 -6.89 7.48 3.66
CA GLY A 37 -7.82 6.96 2.64
C GLY A 37 -7.17 6.23 1.45
N LEU A 38 -5.94 6.63 1.07
CA LEU A 38 -5.19 6.00 -0.01
C LEU A 38 -4.61 4.63 0.36
N ALA A 39 -4.34 4.39 1.64
CA ALA A 39 -3.82 3.13 2.16
C ALA A 39 -4.88 2.29 2.90
N SER A 40 -6.06 2.85 3.20
CA SER A 40 -7.19 2.10 3.73
C SER A 40 -7.79 1.16 2.69
N SER A 41 -8.25 0.00 3.12
CA SER A 41 -9.18 -0.85 2.36
C SER A 41 -10.57 -0.24 2.44
N SER A 42 -11.12 0.21 1.31
CA SER A 42 -12.48 0.75 1.24
C SER A 42 -13.51 -0.37 1.28
N THR A 43 -14.73 -0.11 1.76
CA THR A 43 -15.83 -1.09 1.77
C THR A 43 -16.19 -1.58 0.37
N SER A 44 -16.07 -0.74 -0.66
CA SER A 44 -16.22 -1.14 -2.07
C SER A 44 -15.15 -2.14 -2.55
N ASP A 45 -13.98 -2.18 -1.90
CA ASP A 45 -12.96 -3.19 -2.18
C ASP A 45 -13.39 -4.56 -1.66
N ILE A 46 -14.10 -4.56 -0.53
CA ILE A 46 -14.53 -5.77 0.17
C ILE A 46 -15.45 -6.58 -0.75
N ASP A 47 -16.31 -5.95 -1.53
CA ASP A 47 -17.24 -6.66 -2.42
C ASP A 47 -16.54 -7.30 -3.62
N SER A 48 -15.59 -6.60 -4.28
CA SER A 48 -14.74 -7.22 -5.31
C SER A 48 -13.81 -8.31 -4.76
N HIS A 49 -13.37 -8.19 -3.50
CA HIS A 49 -12.49 -9.19 -2.88
C HIS A 49 -13.26 -10.34 -2.25
N ARG A 50 -14.55 -10.20 -1.94
CA ARG A 50 -15.38 -11.29 -1.40
C ARG A 50 -15.78 -12.30 -2.46
N LEU A 51 -15.91 -11.87 -3.71
CA LEU A 51 -16.28 -12.76 -4.83
C LEU A 51 -15.14 -13.71 -5.22
N ALA A 52 -13.88 -13.29 -5.08
CA ALA A 52 -12.73 -14.09 -5.53
C ALA A 52 -12.43 -15.35 -4.66
N PRO A 53 -12.54 -15.32 -3.32
CA PRO A 53 -12.40 -16.51 -2.46
C PRO A 53 -13.55 -17.50 -2.62
N ALA A 54 -14.77 -17.02 -2.84
CA ALA A 54 -15.93 -17.89 -3.04
C ALA A 54 -15.77 -18.79 -4.28
N LEU A 55 -15.03 -18.34 -5.29
CA LEU A 55 -14.67 -19.11 -6.48
C LEU A 55 -13.46 -20.05 -6.28
N ILE A 56 -12.69 -19.88 -5.21
CA ILE A 56 -11.44 -20.62 -4.93
C ILE A 56 -11.57 -21.49 -3.68
N ALA A 57 -12.77 -21.59 -3.10
CA ALA A 57 -13.09 -22.44 -1.94
C ALA A 57 -12.79 -23.94 -2.16
N GLU A 58 -12.49 -24.38 -3.38
CA GLU A 58 -11.95 -25.72 -3.68
C GLU A 58 -10.45 -25.89 -3.37
N ARG A 59 -9.73 -24.81 -3.08
CA ARG A 59 -8.30 -24.81 -2.75
C ARG A 59 -8.06 -24.31 -1.32
N ASP A 60 -6.99 -24.82 -0.72
CA ASP A 60 -6.59 -24.59 0.67
C ASP A 60 -6.61 -23.13 1.16
N ASP A 61 -6.65 -22.94 2.48
CA ASP A 61 -6.71 -21.63 3.15
C ASP A 61 -5.59 -20.67 2.71
N ARG A 62 -4.43 -21.21 2.35
CA ARG A 62 -3.28 -20.42 1.88
C ARG A 62 -3.56 -19.79 0.52
N SER A 63 -4.16 -20.55 -0.39
CA SER A 63 -4.56 -20.07 -1.71
C SER A 63 -5.63 -18.98 -1.59
N ALA A 64 -6.62 -19.17 -0.72
CA ALA A 64 -7.65 -18.16 -0.44
C ALA A 64 -7.04 -16.84 0.08
N MET A 65 -6.07 -16.90 1.00
CA MET A 65 -5.36 -15.71 1.50
C MET A 65 -4.57 -14.98 0.39
N GLN A 66 -3.92 -15.71 -0.53
CA GLN A 66 -3.16 -15.11 -1.63
C GLN A 66 -4.07 -14.36 -2.61
N VAL A 67 -5.24 -14.92 -2.90
CA VAL A 67 -6.25 -14.32 -3.77
C VAL A 67 -6.80 -13.04 -3.16
N MET A 68 -7.15 -13.08 -1.87
CA MET A 68 -7.56 -11.89 -1.12
C MET A 68 -6.51 -10.78 -1.15
N ALA A 69 -5.23 -11.16 -0.98
CA ALA A 69 -4.13 -10.22 -1.03
C ALA A 69 -3.91 -9.61 -2.42
N ALA A 70 -4.11 -10.40 -3.49
CA ALA A 70 -4.01 -9.93 -4.87
C ALA A 70 -5.13 -8.95 -5.20
N GLY A 71 -6.37 -9.31 -4.87
CA GLY A 71 -7.51 -8.42 -5.00
C GLY A 71 -7.26 -7.09 -4.27
N ALA A 72 -6.91 -7.14 -2.99
CA ALA A 72 -6.65 -5.94 -2.20
C ALA A 72 -5.56 -5.03 -2.79
N ALA A 73 -4.57 -5.62 -3.46
CA ALA A 73 -3.54 -4.85 -4.15
C ALA A 73 -4.07 -4.17 -5.43
N ASP A 74 -4.94 -4.83 -6.18
CA ASP A 74 -5.55 -4.27 -7.39
C ASP A 74 -6.49 -3.11 -7.07
N ALA A 75 -7.35 -3.25 -6.05
CA ALA A 75 -8.23 -2.16 -5.64
C ALA A 75 -7.44 -0.94 -5.13
N ALA A 76 -6.38 -1.17 -4.35
CA ALA A 76 -5.48 -0.10 -3.90
C ALA A 76 -4.79 0.61 -5.07
N LEU A 77 -4.38 -0.13 -6.11
CA LEU A 77 -3.80 0.45 -7.33
C LEU A 77 -4.83 1.31 -8.08
N ALA A 78 -6.06 0.85 -8.20
CA ALA A 78 -7.14 1.60 -8.84
C ALA A 78 -7.42 2.93 -8.12
N ARG A 79 -7.49 2.92 -6.79
CA ARG A 79 -7.62 4.16 -5.99
C ARG A 79 -6.47 5.13 -6.19
N ALA A 80 -5.23 4.63 -6.12
CA ALA A 80 -4.04 5.46 -6.29
C ALA A 80 -4.03 6.14 -7.68
N ARG A 81 -4.38 5.40 -8.74
CA ARG A 81 -4.51 5.93 -10.10
C ARG A 81 -5.65 6.94 -10.25
N GLY A 82 -6.79 6.69 -9.62
CA GLY A 82 -7.91 7.63 -9.63
C GLY A 82 -7.55 8.97 -8.98
N VAL A 83 -6.83 8.94 -7.85
CA VAL A 83 -6.34 10.17 -7.20
C VAL A 83 -5.24 10.85 -8.03
N GLN A 84 -4.34 10.08 -8.65
CA GLN A 84 -3.34 10.63 -9.57
C GLN A 84 -4.02 11.38 -10.73
N MET A 85 -5.02 10.77 -11.38
CA MET A 85 -5.75 11.39 -12.49
C MET A 85 -6.40 12.71 -12.08
N LYS A 86 -7.08 12.74 -10.93
CA LYS A 86 -7.70 13.97 -10.40
C LYS A 86 -6.68 15.05 -10.11
N ALA A 87 -5.59 14.71 -9.43
CA ALA A 87 -4.51 15.66 -9.14
C ALA A 87 -3.84 16.19 -10.42
N SER A 88 -3.66 15.35 -11.44
CA SER A 88 -3.13 15.76 -12.73
C SER A 88 -4.11 16.66 -13.51
N ALA A 89 -5.42 16.42 -13.42
CA ALA A 89 -6.43 17.29 -14.02
C ALA A 89 -6.47 18.66 -13.34
N GLU A 90 -6.46 18.73 -12.01
CA GLU A 90 -6.37 19.98 -11.25
C GLU A 90 -5.09 20.76 -11.58
N LEU A 91 -3.97 20.06 -11.76
CA LEU A 91 -2.71 20.62 -12.24
C LEU A 91 -2.87 21.30 -13.60
N LEU A 92 -3.42 20.60 -14.59
CA LEU A 92 -3.64 21.16 -15.92
C LEU A 92 -4.59 22.36 -15.88
N GLU A 93 -5.68 22.29 -15.11
CA GLU A 93 -6.62 23.39 -14.96
C GLU A 93 -5.98 24.62 -14.26
N THR A 94 -5.10 24.41 -13.28
CA THR A 94 -4.35 25.49 -12.63
C THR A 94 -3.27 26.08 -13.53
N PHE A 95 -2.62 25.25 -14.36
CA PHE A 95 -1.70 25.70 -15.41
C PHE A 95 -2.42 26.55 -16.48
N GLU A 96 -3.65 26.19 -16.87
CA GLU A 96 -4.45 26.96 -17.83
C GLU A 96 -4.99 28.28 -17.24
N LYS A 97 -5.26 28.34 -15.93
CA LYS A 97 -5.89 29.50 -15.28
C LYS A 97 -4.94 30.50 -14.62
N ARG A 98 -3.66 30.20 -14.36
CA ARG A 98 -2.75 31.17 -13.69
C ARG A 98 -1.26 30.85 -13.79
N TYR A 99 -0.48 31.72 -14.45
CA TYR A 99 0.87 32.02 -13.99
C TYR A 99 0.75 32.88 -12.72
N ALA A 100 0.78 32.25 -11.56
CA ALA A 100 1.06 32.91 -10.29
C ALA A 100 2.21 32.15 -9.63
N GLU A 101 3.33 32.84 -9.43
CA GLU A 101 4.58 32.31 -8.91
C GLU A 101 4.34 31.58 -7.57
N GLY A 102 4.50 30.25 -7.58
CA GLY A 102 4.37 29.38 -6.40
C GLY A 102 3.57 28.09 -6.61
N SER A 103 2.62 28.04 -7.56
CA SER A 103 1.65 26.92 -7.68
C SER A 103 2.23 25.61 -8.24
N ILE A 104 3.26 25.69 -9.07
CA ILE A 104 3.81 24.53 -9.80
C ILE A 104 4.57 23.59 -8.86
N LEU A 105 5.37 24.15 -7.94
CA LEU A 105 6.17 23.35 -7.00
C LEU A 105 5.29 22.57 -6.03
N GLU A 106 4.23 23.18 -5.49
CA GLU A 106 3.29 22.49 -4.59
C GLU A 106 2.59 21.32 -5.28
N ALA A 107 2.24 21.50 -6.55
CA ALA A 107 1.52 20.52 -7.29
C ALA A 107 2.43 19.37 -7.78
N LEU A 108 3.69 19.66 -8.10
CA LEU A 108 4.73 18.65 -8.32
C LEU A 108 5.01 17.84 -7.04
N GLU A 109 5.05 18.46 -5.87
CA GLU A 109 5.21 17.73 -4.60
C GLU A 109 4.04 16.77 -4.33
N LYS A 110 2.80 17.21 -4.60
CA LYS A 110 1.62 16.33 -4.49
C LYS A 110 1.72 15.14 -5.44
N LEU A 111 2.15 15.36 -6.68
CA LEU A 111 2.32 14.30 -7.67
C LEU A 111 3.42 13.29 -7.26
N GLN A 112 4.55 13.76 -6.76
CA GLN A 112 5.62 12.90 -6.22
C GLN A 112 5.15 12.05 -5.02
N LYS A 113 4.35 12.65 -4.11
CA LYS A 113 3.76 11.91 -2.98
C LYS A 113 2.85 10.78 -3.47
N ILE A 114 2.06 11.01 -4.52
CA ILE A 114 1.17 10.01 -5.13
C ILE A 114 1.97 8.91 -5.86
N ASP A 115 3.01 9.27 -6.60
CA ASP A 115 3.86 8.31 -7.33
C ASP A 115 4.46 7.24 -6.40
N ARG A 116 4.84 7.61 -5.18
CA ARG A 116 5.28 6.65 -4.15
C ARG A 116 4.24 5.56 -3.86
N TYR A 117 2.95 5.90 -3.84
CA TYR A 117 1.87 4.93 -3.61
C TYR A 117 1.63 4.06 -4.84
N VAL A 118 1.71 4.62 -6.04
CA VAL A 118 1.59 3.88 -7.31
C VAL A 118 2.70 2.82 -7.41
N ARG A 119 3.95 3.21 -7.14
CA ARG A 119 5.10 2.28 -7.12
C ARG A 119 4.90 1.17 -6.08
N ARG A 120 4.44 1.51 -4.87
CA ARG A 120 4.17 0.54 -3.80
C ARG A 120 3.06 -0.44 -4.17
N ALA A 121 1.94 0.04 -4.71
CA ALA A 121 0.82 -0.81 -5.13
C ALA A 121 1.24 -1.75 -6.26
N THR A 122 1.98 -1.24 -7.25
CA THR A 122 2.52 -2.02 -8.37
C THR A 122 3.49 -3.11 -7.89
N SER A 123 4.37 -2.79 -6.94
CA SER A 123 5.28 -3.76 -6.33
C SER A 123 4.52 -4.86 -5.58
N ARG A 124 3.49 -4.50 -4.80
CA ARG A 124 2.62 -5.47 -4.11
C ARG A 124 1.89 -6.39 -5.08
N LYS A 125 1.32 -5.84 -6.16
CA LYS A 125 0.69 -6.61 -7.24
C LYS A 125 1.68 -7.62 -7.82
N ARG A 126 2.86 -7.16 -8.28
CA ARG A 126 3.92 -8.04 -8.81
C ARG A 126 4.35 -9.13 -7.83
N SER A 127 4.43 -8.82 -6.53
CA SER A 127 4.75 -9.82 -5.51
C SER A 127 3.63 -10.85 -5.33
N ALA A 128 2.38 -10.42 -5.27
CA ALA A 128 1.23 -11.31 -5.14
C ALA A 128 1.11 -12.27 -6.34
N PHE A 129 1.27 -11.76 -7.56
CA PHE A 129 1.29 -12.59 -8.78
C PHE A 129 2.42 -13.63 -8.76
N ARG A 130 3.62 -13.28 -8.28
CA ARG A 130 4.73 -14.23 -8.14
C ARG A 130 4.46 -15.32 -7.12
N GLU A 131 3.79 -15.00 -6.02
CA GLU A 131 3.41 -16.01 -5.02
C GLU A 131 2.33 -16.94 -5.54
N LEU A 132 1.31 -16.41 -6.23
CA LEU A 132 0.28 -17.20 -6.94
C LEU A 132 0.88 -18.15 -7.99
N SER A 133 1.93 -17.74 -8.69
CA SER A 133 2.61 -18.60 -9.67
C SER A 133 3.41 -19.74 -9.06
N LYS A 134 3.75 -19.67 -7.75
CA LYS A 134 4.49 -20.71 -7.03
C LYS A 134 3.58 -21.78 -6.40
N THR A 135 2.27 -21.53 -6.32
CA THR A 135 1.25 -22.43 -5.76
C THR A 135 0.69 -23.41 -6.81
N LYS A 136 1.47 -23.73 -7.86
CA LYS A 136 1.18 -24.78 -8.84
C LYS A 136 1.84 -26.08 -8.44
#